data_AF-A0A7S0RYJ7-F1
#
_entry.id   AF-A0A7S0RYJ7-F1
#
_cell.length_a   1.000
_cell.length_b   1.000
_cell.length_c   1.000
_cell.angle_alpha   90.00
_cell.angle_beta   90.00
_cell.angle_gamma   90.00
#
_symmetry.space_group_name_H-M   'P 1'
#
loop_
_entity.id
_entity.type
_entity.pdbx_description
1 polymer ?
#
loop_
_entity_poly.entity_id
_entity_poly.type
_entity_poly.pdbx_seq_one_letter_code
_entity_poly.pdbx_strand_id
1 'polypeptide(L)'
;APSTLWGFYQSYWRDFGEMLTEMEKEGMWVDKAQLRRGQEQAQADQKAADEYFRTWAAGRCPDAAFMNVSSGAQIRQLLFAGAKNKLSDRDGVPAERIFQVPNADGYKEPGREDKPPKVKRPIELRGLGVKLEPVVYTASGLPGVGTPVLRALSGKPGAAQGFLKELDQAAEGA
;
A
#
# COMPACT_ATOMS: atom_id res chain seq x y z
N ALA A 1 34.83 -16.50 -31.17
CA ALA A 1 33.66 -17.14 -30.53
C ALA A 1 33.63 -18.60 -30.98
N PRO A 2 33.26 -19.55 -30.10
CA PRO A 2 33.19 -20.96 -30.47
C PRO A 2 32.19 -21.16 -31.62
N SER A 3 32.58 -21.98 -32.60
CA SER A 3 31.84 -22.22 -33.86
C SER A 3 30.79 -23.33 -33.77
N THR A 4 30.76 -24.07 -32.66
CA THR A 4 29.79 -25.15 -32.39
C THR A 4 29.21 -25.00 -30.99
N LEU A 5 27.99 -25.53 -30.78
CA LEU A 5 27.37 -25.59 -29.45
C LEU A 5 28.22 -26.38 -28.46
N TRP A 6 28.93 -27.41 -28.92
CA TRP A 6 29.88 -28.16 -28.10
C TRP A 6 31.05 -27.28 -27.62
N GLY A 7 31.64 -26.49 -28.52
CA GLY A 7 32.70 -25.54 -28.14
C GLY A 7 32.21 -24.44 -27.19
N PHE A 8 30.95 -24.01 -27.33
CA PHE A 8 30.32 -23.07 -26.39
C PHE A 8 30.11 -23.69 -25.01
N TYR A 9 29.61 -24.93 -24.95
CA TYR A 9 29.45 -25.67 -23.70
C TYR A 9 30.79 -25.82 -22.96
N GLN A 10 31.84 -26.25 -23.66
CA GLN A 10 33.17 -26.45 -23.09
C GLN A 10 33.83 -25.13 -22.66
N SER A 11 33.63 -24.04 -23.39
CA SER A 11 34.32 -22.76 -23.11
C SER A 11 33.64 -21.92 -22.03
N TYR A 12 32.33 -22.11 -21.81
CA TYR A 12 31.55 -21.23 -20.93
C TYR A 12 30.68 -21.96 -19.91
N TRP A 13 29.96 -23.02 -20.30
CA TRP A 13 28.93 -23.60 -19.42
C TRP A 13 29.45 -24.60 -18.41
N ARG A 14 30.47 -25.40 -18.77
CA ARG A 14 31.02 -26.40 -17.84
C ARG A 14 31.60 -25.71 -16.61
N ASP A 15 32.56 -24.82 -16.80
CA ASP A 15 33.28 -24.16 -15.71
C ASP A 15 32.34 -23.21 -14.92
N PHE A 16 31.36 -22.57 -15.60
CA PHE A 16 30.33 -21.76 -14.93
C PHE A 16 29.40 -22.60 -14.05
N GLY A 17 28.99 -23.79 -14.51
CA GLY A 17 28.17 -24.71 -13.73
C GLY A 17 28.92 -25.27 -12.51
N GLU A 18 30.22 -25.57 -12.68
CA GLU A 18 31.10 -25.97 -11.57
C GLU A 18 31.19 -24.85 -10.53
N MET A 19 31.46 -23.61 -10.96
CA MET A 19 31.50 -22.43 -10.09
C MET A 19 30.17 -22.21 -9.34
N LEU A 20 29.02 -22.34 -10.00
CA LEU A 20 27.72 -22.21 -9.34
C LEU A 20 27.50 -23.31 -8.28
N THR A 21 27.98 -24.53 -8.55
CA THR A 21 27.89 -25.65 -7.60
C THR A 21 28.79 -25.40 -6.39
N GLU A 22 29.96 -24.79 -6.58
CA GLU A 22 30.84 -24.37 -5.49
C GLU A 22 30.21 -23.26 -4.66
N MET A 23 29.68 -22.22 -5.30
CA MET A 23 28.95 -21.14 -4.62
C MET A 23 27.72 -21.66 -3.84
N GLU A 24 27.01 -22.65 -4.36
CA GLU A 24 25.87 -23.27 -3.66
C GLU A 24 26.31 -24.04 -2.41
N LYS A 25 27.43 -24.77 -2.50
CA LYS A 25 28.00 -25.51 -1.36
C LYS A 25 28.51 -24.58 -0.26
N GLU A 26 29.16 -23.48 -0.64
CA GLU A 26 29.64 -22.46 0.30
C GLU A 26 28.49 -21.69 0.94
N GLY A 27 27.48 -21.35 0.14
CA GLY A 27 26.33 -20.57 0.56
C GLY A 27 26.67 -19.13 0.93
N MET A 28 25.69 -18.44 1.51
CA MET A 28 25.84 -17.06 1.98
C MET A 28 25.59 -17.00 3.48
N TRP A 29 26.59 -16.56 4.24
CA TRP A 29 26.46 -16.38 5.68
C TRP A 29 25.56 -15.19 5.99
N VAL A 30 24.56 -15.42 6.85
CA VAL A 30 23.58 -14.41 7.24
C VAL A 30 23.50 -14.34 8.76
N ASP A 31 23.67 -13.14 9.31
CA ASP A 31 23.44 -12.89 10.73
C ASP A 31 21.92 -12.94 11.03
N LYS A 32 21.46 -14.11 11.47
CA LYS A 32 20.07 -14.35 11.87
C LYS A 32 19.63 -13.47 13.05
N ALA A 33 20.55 -13.07 13.94
CA ALA A 33 20.23 -12.25 15.09
C ALA A 33 20.05 -10.78 14.69
N GLN A 34 20.86 -10.26 13.77
CA GLN A 34 20.63 -8.95 13.16
C GLN A 34 19.31 -8.92 12.39
N LEU A 35 19.03 -9.94 11.56
CA LEU A 35 17.76 -9.99 10.82
C LEU A 35 16.55 -10.03 11.72
N ARG A 36 16.60 -10.80 12.83
CA ARG A 36 15.51 -10.86 13.80
C ARG A 36 15.23 -9.49 14.41
N ARG A 37 16.26 -8.78 14.86
CA ARG A 37 16.15 -7.42 15.39
C ARG A 37 15.57 -6.46 14.36
N GLY A 38 16.03 -6.53 13.10
CA GLY A 38 15.51 -5.73 12.01
C GLY A 38 14.03 -6.03 11.70
N GLN A 39 13.62 -7.30 11.74
CA GLN A 39 12.24 -7.70 11.54
C GLN A 39 11.33 -7.17 12.67
N GLU A 40 11.74 -7.31 13.93
CA GLU A 40 10.99 -6.80 15.07
C GLU A 40 10.77 -5.29 14.98
N GLN A 41 11.82 -4.54 14.65
CA GLN A 41 11.74 -3.09 14.45
C GLN A 41 10.82 -2.74 13.27
N ALA A 42 10.99 -3.39 12.12
CA ALA A 42 10.18 -3.11 10.93
C ALA A 42 8.69 -3.41 11.15
N GLN A 43 8.35 -4.46 11.91
CA GLN A 43 6.97 -4.79 12.26
C GLN A 43 6.38 -3.75 13.21
N ALA A 44 7.15 -3.27 14.19
CA ALA A 44 6.72 -2.18 15.07
C ALA A 44 6.48 -0.88 14.31
N ASP A 45 7.40 -0.51 13.42
CA ASP A 45 7.30 0.70 12.58
C ASP A 45 6.10 0.62 11.63
N GLN A 46 5.89 -0.54 11.00
CA GLN A 46 4.74 -0.78 10.13
C GLN A 46 3.42 -0.63 10.90
N LYS A 47 3.32 -1.21 12.09
CA LYS A 47 2.12 -1.11 12.92
C LYS A 47 1.84 0.34 13.33
N ALA A 48 2.87 1.07 13.76
CA ALA A 48 2.74 2.48 14.14
C ALA A 48 2.30 3.34 12.94
N ALA A 49 2.87 3.12 11.76
CA ALA A 49 2.49 3.83 10.53
C ALA A 49 1.06 3.51 10.08
N ASP A 50 0.66 2.24 10.17
CA ASP A 50 -0.70 1.79 9.84
C ASP A 50 -1.73 2.41 10.78
N GLU A 51 -1.46 2.42 12.09
CA GLU A 51 -2.32 3.05 13.09
C GLU A 51 -2.43 4.56 12.87
N TYR A 52 -1.30 5.23 12.65
CA TYR A 52 -1.28 6.67 12.34
C TYR A 52 -2.14 7.00 11.11
N PHE A 53 -2.00 6.24 10.03
CA PHE A 53 -2.80 6.44 8.82
C PHE A 53 -4.28 6.16 9.05
N ARG A 54 -4.63 5.09 9.77
CA ARG A 54 -6.03 4.76 10.12
C ARG A 54 -6.67 5.85 10.97
N THR A 55 -5.98 6.36 11.98
CA THR A 55 -6.49 7.46 12.81
C THR A 55 -6.74 8.72 11.97
N TRP A 56 -5.81 9.07 11.09
CA TRP A 56 -5.99 10.19 10.16
C TRP A 56 -7.17 9.98 9.20
N ALA A 57 -7.30 8.77 8.64
CA ALA A 57 -8.37 8.43 7.71
C ALA A 57 -9.74 8.40 8.40
N ALA A 58 -9.80 7.89 9.63
CA ALA A 58 -11.00 7.86 10.46
C ALA A 58 -11.59 9.24 10.73
N GLY A 59 -10.74 10.27 10.83
CA GLY A 59 -11.16 11.67 10.95
C GLY A 59 -11.91 12.21 9.72
N ARG A 60 -11.83 11.54 8.57
CA ARG A 60 -12.54 11.91 7.33
C ARG A 60 -13.68 10.94 7.01
N CYS A 61 -13.46 9.65 7.25
CA CYS A 61 -14.44 8.59 7.04
C CYS A 61 -14.34 7.63 8.23
N PRO A 62 -15.33 7.58 9.14
CA PRO A 62 -15.24 6.78 10.37
C PRO A 62 -14.89 5.30 10.15
N ASP A 63 -15.46 4.70 9.09
CA ASP A 63 -15.23 3.31 8.72
C ASP A 63 -13.80 3.03 8.20
N ALA A 64 -13.05 4.07 7.84
CA ALA A 64 -11.63 3.94 7.48
C ALA A 64 -10.74 3.51 8.65
N ALA A 65 -11.21 3.61 9.90
CA ALA A 65 -10.51 3.04 11.06
C ALA A 65 -10.24 1.53 10.91
N PHE A 66 -11.09 0.83 10.16
CA PHE A 66 -11.04 -0.62 9.96
C PHE A 66 -10.46 -1.00 8.59
N MET A 67 -9.95 -0.04 7.84
CA MET A 67 -9.43 -0.29 6.50
C MET A 67 -8.10 -1.05 6.55
N ASN A 68 -7.86 -1.86 5.52
CA ASN A 68 -6.56 -2.43 5.24
C ASN A 68 -5.71 -1.44 4.43
N VAL A 69 -4.73 -0.84 5.09
CA VAL A 69 -3.78 0.13 4.50
C VAL A 69 -2.94 -0.50 3.39
N SER A 70 -2.69 -1.81 3.40
CA SER A 70 -1.99 -2.48 2.29
C SER A 70 -2.86 -2.70 1.04
N SER A 71 -4.18 -2.50 1.15
CA SER A 71 -5.09 -2.72 0.02
C SER A 71 -5.11 -1.52 -0.91
N GLY A 72 -4.49 -1.69 -2.09
CA GLY A 72 -4.51 -0.65 -3.12
C GLY A 72 -5.93 -0.26 -3.56
N ALA A 73 -6.90 -1.16 -3.50
CA ALA A 73 -8.30 -0.85 -3.82
C ALA A 73 -8.94 0.08 -2.77
N GLN A 74 -8.65 -0.14 -1.48
CA GLN A 74 -9.19 0.68 -0.40
C GLN A 74 -8.50 2.06 -0.35
N ILE A 75 -7.17 2.12 -0.51
CA ILE A 75 -6.46 3.40 -0.65
C ILE A 75 -6.99 4.18 -1.86
N ARG A 76 -7.20 3.51 -3.01
CA ARG A 76 -7.75 4.16 -4.20
C ARG A 76 -9.14 4.73 -3.93
N GLN A 77 -10.00 3.98 -3.25
CA GLN A 77 -11.32 4.47 -2.88
C GLN A 77 -11.22 5.71 -1.98
N LEU A 78 -10.37 5.67 -0.96
CA LEU A 78 -10.20 6.78 -0.02
C LEU A 78 -9.66 8.04 -0.72
N LEU A 79 -8.61 7.92 -1.54
CA LEU A 79 -7.93 9.06 -2.16
C LEU A 79 -8.65 9.59 -3.41
N PHE A 80 -9.23 8.71 -4.22
CA PHE A 80 -9.72 9.03 -5.56
C PHE A 80 -11.19 8.66 -5.79
N ALA A 81 -12.01 8.62 -4.74
CA ALA A 81 -13.46 8.42 -4.90
C ALA A 81 -14.04 9.41 -5.92
N GLY A 82 -14.89 8.93 -6.83
CA GLY A 82 -15.48 9.73 -7.90
C GLY A 82 -14.54 10.08 -9.05
N ALA A 83 -13.28 9.61 -9.05
CA ALA A 83 -12.38 9.82 -10.18
C ALA A 83 -12.84 9.04 -11.41
N LYS A 84 -12.84 9.70 -12.57
CA LYS A 84 -13.17 9.06 -13.85
C LYS A 84 -12.08 8.07 -14.25
N ASN A 85 -12.49 7.03 -14.97
CA ASN A 85 -11.54 6.15 -15.64
C ASN A 85 -10.86 6.90 -16.79
N LYS A 86 -9.57 6.62 -17.02
CA LYS A 86 -8.86 7.15 -18.19
C LYS A 86 -9.43 6.59 -19.50
N LEU A 87 -9.94 5.37 -19.46
CA LEU A 87 -10.63 4.72 -20.56
C LEU A 87 -12.11 5.11 -20.51
N SER A 88 -12.59 5.81 -21.52
CA SER A 88 -13.95 6.40 -21.55
C SER A 88 -15.08 5.38 -21.58
N ASP A 89 -14.78 4.13 -21.96
CA ASP A 89 -15.71 3.00 -22.04
C ASP A 89 -15.92 2.28 -20.70
N ARG A 90 -15.20 2.67 -19.64
CA ARG A 90 -15.20 1.98 -18.36
C ARG A 90 -15.58 2.86 -17.18
N ASP A 91 -16.16 2.22 -16.18
CA ASP A 91 -16.50 2.87 -14.93
C ASP A 91 -15.23 3.33 -14.19
N GLY A 92 -15.35 4.53 -13.61
CA GLY A 92 -14.34 5.12 -12.74
C GLY A 92 -14.38 4.54 -11.33
N VAL A 93 -13.78 5.27 -10.40
CA VAL A 93 -13.90 4.97 -8.97
C VAL A 93 -15.26 5.50 -8.51
N PRO A 94 -16.12 4.67 -7.90
CA PRO A 94 -17.40 5.13 -7.37
C PRO A 94 -17.18 6.15 -6.24
N ALA A 95 -18.20 6.97 -5.94
CA ALA A 95 -18.13 7.93 -4.84
C ALA A 95 -18.03 7.23 -3.46
N GLU A 96 -18.75 6.13 -3.31
CA GLU A 96 -18.79 5.33 -2.09
C GLU A 96 -18.69 3.85 -2.47
N ARG A 97 -18.00 3.05 -1.65
CA ARG A 97 -17.89 1.61 -1.90
C ARG A 97 -17.79 0.84 -0.60
N ILE A 98 -18.57 -0.24 -0.51
CA ILE A 98 -18.54 -1.18 0.60
C ILE A 98 -17.46 -2.23 0.35
N PHE A 99 -16.61 -2.46 1.35
CA PHE A 99 -15.62 -3.52 1.39
C PHE A 99 -15.93 -4.50 2.53
N GLN A 100 -15.63 -5.78 2.31
CA GLN A 100 -15.73 -6.80 3.34
C GLN A 100 -14.35 -7.00 3.97
N VAL A 101 -14.18 -6.62 5.23
CA VAL A 101 -12.93 -6.75 5.98
C VAL A 101 -13.06 -7.76 7.11
N PRO A 102 -11.97 -8.42 7.54
CA PRO A 102 -11.99 -9.30 8.71
C PRO A 102 -12.52 -8.55 9.94
N ASN A 103 -13.43 -9.19 10.66
CA ASN A 103 -14.05 -8.64 11.85
C ASN A 103 -13.16 -8.89 13.08
N ALA A 104 -12.33 -7.92 13.44
CA ALA A 104 -11.45 -8.00 14.60
C ALA A 104 -12.10 -7.50 15.90
N ASP A 105 -13.18 -6.73 15.78
CA ASP A 105 -13.84 -6.01 16.87
C ASP A 105 -15.16 -6.67 17.34
N GLY A 106 -15.52 -7.81 16.76
CA GLY A 106 -16.71 -8.56 17.15
C GLY A 106 -18.03 -7.94 16.68
N TYR A 107 -17.99 -7.11 15.63
CA TYR A 107 -19.15 -6.44 15.05
C TYR A 107 -20.32 -7.41 14.81
N LYS A 108 -21.50 -7.04 15.32
CA LYS A 108 -22.79 -7.68 15.05
C LYS A 108 -23.65 -6.73 14.25
N GLU A 109 -24.27 -7.24 13.19
CA GLU A 109 -25.11 -6.44 12.31
C GLU A 109 -26.42 -6.05 13.01
N PRO A 110 -26.88 -4.79 12.90
CA PRO A 110 -28.13 -4.35 13.51
C PRO A 110 -29.30 -5.21 12.98
N GLY A 111 -30.05 -5.84 13.90
CA GLY A 111 -31.09 -6.84 13.59
C GLY A 111 -30.64 -8.30 13.67
N ARG A 112 -29.40 -8.57 14.05
CA ARG A 112 -28.80 -9.92 14.25
C ARG A 112 -28.04 -10.02 15.58
N GLU A 113 -28.45 -9.27 16.60
CA GLU A 113 -27.74 -9.17 17.89
C GLU A 113 -27.60 -10.52 18.62
N ASP A 114 -28.58 -11.41 18.42
CA ASP A 114 -28.63 -12.75 19.02
C ASP A 114 -27.73 -13.78 18.32
N LYS A 115 -27.11 -13.42 17.19
CA LYS A 115 -26.25 -14.33 16.40
C LYS A 115 -24.76 -14.09 16.67
N PRO A 116 -23.91 -15.11 16.49
CA PRO A 116 -22.47 -14.92 16.60
C PRO A 116 -21.99 -13.86 15.60
N PRO A 117 -20.97 -13.05 15.97
CA PRO A 117 -20.38 -12.05 15.08
C PRO A 117 -19.97 -12.67 13.75
N LYS A 118 -20.19 -11.94 12.63
CA LYS A 118 -19.74 -12.40 11.32
C LYS A 118 -18.21 -12.41 11.28
N VAL A 119 -17.62 -13.36 10.54
CA VAL A 119 -16.16 -13.41 10.30
C VAL A 119 -15.67 -12.17 9.53
N LYS A 120 -16.54 -11.56 8.73
CA LYS A 120 -16.27 -10.33 7.97
C LYS A 120 -17.31 -9.27 8.29
N ARG A 121 -16.87 -8.01 8.40
CA ARG A 121 -17.74 -6.84 8.53
C ARG A 121 -17.72 -6.01 7.24
N PRO A 122 -18.88 -5.46 6.83
CA PRO A 122 -18.89 -4.42 5.82
C PRO A 122 -18.29 -3.13 6.41
N ILE A 123 -17.46 -2.45 5.62
CA ILE A 123 -17.02 -1.08 5.87
C ILE A 123 -17.31 -0.25 4.64
N GLU A 124 -17.80 0.97 4.82
CA GLU A 124 -18.10 1.89 3.75
C GLU A 124 -16.99 2.93 3.64
N LEU A 125 -16.26 2.92 2.53
CA LEU A 125 -15.20 3.90 2.28
C LEU A 125 -15.69 5.00 1.32
N ARG A 126 -15.52 6.24 1.77
CA ARG A 126 -15.83 7.47 1.02
C ARG A 126 -14.54 8.25 0.74
N GLY A 127 -14.57 9.13 -0.26
CA GLY A 127 -13.42 9.97 -0.60
C GLY A 127 -13.06 11.00 0.47
N LEU A 128 -11.89 11.63 0.35
CA LEU A 128 -11.41 12.70 1.25
C LEU A 128 -12.23 14.01 1.21
N GLY A 129 -13.33 14.08 0.45
CA GLY A 129 -14.10 15.30 0.20
C GLY A 129 -13.40 16.32 -0.72
N VAL A 130 -12.18 16.04 -1.16
CA VAL A 130 -11.43 16.83 -2.15
C VAL A 130 -11.20 16.03 -3.41
N LYS A 131 -11.26 16.70 -4.56
CA LYS A 131 -10.98 16.07 -5.86
C LYS A 131 -9.47 16.05 -6.10
N LEU A 132 -8.84 14.89 -5.90
CA LEU A 132 -7.45 14.66 -6.27
C LEU A 132 -7.36 14.18 -7.71
N GLU A 133 -6.51 14.83 -8.51
CA GLU A 133 -6.27 14.42 -9.91
C GLU A 133 -5.21 13.29 -9.95
N PRO A 134 -5.50 12.14 -10.59
CA PRO A 134 -4.54 11.04 -10.67
C PRO A 134 -3.35 11.36 -11.57
N VAL A 135 -2.13 11.16 -11.05
CA VAL A 135 -0.88 11.34 -11.83
C VAL A 135 -0.58 10.13 -12.72
N VAL A 136 -0.87 8.93 -12.22
CA VAL A 136 -0.60 7.66 -12.92
C VAL A 136 -1.86 6.81 -12.90
N TYR A 137 -2.11 6.09 -13.99
CA TYR A 137 -3.24 5.17 -14.13
C TYR A 137 -2.73 3.74 -14.31
N THR A 138 -3.50 2.76 -13.84
CA THR A 138 -3.27 1.34 -14.09
C THR A 138 -3.58 0.98 -15.54
N ALA A 139 -3.20 -0.21 -16.00
CA ALA A 139 -3.54 -0.71 -17.34
C ALA A 139 -5.07 -0.72 -17.59
N SER A 140 -5.86 -0.92 -16.54
CA SER A 140 -7.33 -0.84 -16.57
C SER A 140 -7.89 0.59 -16.52
N GLY A 141 -7.02 1.61 -16.50
CA GLY A 141 -7.39 3.03 -16.51
C GLY A 141 -7.89 3.59 -15.18
N LEU A 142 -7.76 2.86 -14.07
CA LEU A 142 -8.07 3.36 -12.73
C LEU A 142 -6.87 4.13 -12.13
N PRO A 143 -7.09 5.09 -11.22
CA PRO A 143 -6.00 5.78 -10.52
C PRO A 143 -5.02 4.81 -9.86
N GLY A 144 -3.73 4.98 -10.11
CA GLY A 144 -2.66 4.25 -9.46
C GLY A 144 -2.48 4.70 -8.02
N VAL A 145 -2.07 3.78 -7.14
CA VAL A 145 -1.78 4.08 -5.71
C VAL A 145 -0.42 3.51 -5.27
N GLY A 146 0.47 3.28 -6.24
CA GLY A 146 1.83 2.82 -5.95
C GLY A 146 2.69 3.92 -5.32
N THR A 147 3.87 3.54 -4.83
CA THR A 147 4.85 4.44 -4.20
C THR A 147 5.13 5.72 -5.01
N PRO A 148 5.27 5.70 -6.36
CA PRO A 148 5.50 6.92 -7.12
C PRO A 148 4.34 7.92 -7.02
N VAL A 149 3.09 7.43 -7.01
CA VAL A 149 1.90 8.28 -6.89
C VAL A 149 1.78 8.84 -5.48
N LEU A 150 1.96 8.00 -4.46
CA LEU A 150 1.89 8.45 -3.07
C LEU A 150 2.99 9.48 -2.75
N ARG A 151 4.20 9.30 -3.27
CA ARG A 151 5.31 10.26 -3.12
C ARG A 151 5.02 11.59 -3.84
N ALA A 152 4.41 11.53 -5.02
CA ALA A 152 3.99 12.74 -5.72
C ALA A 152 2.91 13.51 -4.95
N LEU A 153 1.93 12.79 -4.38
CA LEU A 153 0.86 13.37 -3.56
C LEU A 153 1.38 13.94 -2.24
N SER A 154 2.36 13.31 -1.61
CA SER A 154 2.94 13.77 -0.34
C SER A 154 3.80 15.03 -0.47
N GLY A 155 4.19 15.39 -1.70
CA GLY A 155 5.08 16.53 -1.96
C GLY A 155 6.49 16.33 -1.41
N LYS A 156 7.27 17.42 -1.35
CA LYS A 156 8.62 17.43 -0.77
C LYS A 156 8.53 17.23 0.76
N PRO A 157 9.35 16.36 1.36
CA PRO A 157 9.40 16.21 2.82
C PRO A 157 9.59 17.57 3.51
N GLY A 158 8.77 17.85 4.53
CA GLY A 158 8.81 19.11 5.27
C GLY A 158 8.03 20.27 4.65
N ALA A 159 7.66 20.22 3.37
CA ALA A 159 6.88 21.29 2.74
C ALA A 159 5.49 21.44 3.38
N ALA A 160 4.79 20.31 3.59
CA ALA A 160 3.48 20.32 4.26
C ALA A 160 3.56 20.85 5.70
N GLN A 161 4.63 20.54 6.44
CA GLN A 161 4.82 21.09 7.79
C GLN A 161 5.09 22.60 7.78
N GLY A 162 5.82 23.10 6.78
CA GLY A 162 6.00 24.55 6.59
C GLY A 162 4.68 25.26 6.35
N PHE A 163 3.87 24.75 5.41
CA PHE A 163 2.54 25.31 5.12
C PHE A 163 1.59 25.25 6.32
N LEU A 164 1.58 24.14 7.08
CA LEU A 164 0.75 24.04 8.28
C LEU A 164 1.15 25.07 9.35
N LYS A 165 2.45 25.28 9.57
CA LYS A 165 2.93 26.31 10.50
C LYS A 165 2.54 27.72 10.07
N GLU A 166 2.58 28.02 8.77
CA GLU A 166 2.13 29.31 8.24
C GLU A 166 0.62 29.51 8.43
N LEU A 167 -0.18 28.45 8.21
CA LEU A 167 -1.64 28.50 8.44
C LEU A 167 -2.00 28.66 9.91
N ASP A 168 -1.31 27.96 10.81
CA ASP A 168 -1.52 28.08 12.26
C ASP A 168 -1.15 29.50 12.74
N GLN A 169 -0.04 30.07 12.25
CA GLN A 169 0.34 31.46 12.54
C GLN A 169 -0.66 32.49 12.01
N ALA A 170 -1.28 32.23 10.85
CA ALA A 170 -2.32 33.09 10.30
C ALA A 170 -3.65 32.98 11.07
N ALA A 171 -3.93 31.82 11.69
CA ALA A 171 -5.12 31.61 12.50
C ALA A 171 -5.00 32.18 13.93
N GLU A 172 -3.79 32.22 14.50
CA GLU A 172 -3.53 32.82 15.83
C GLU A 172 -3.39 34.35 15.79
N GLY A 173 -3.18 34.93 14.59
CA GLY A 173 -3.05 36.38 14.39
C GLY A 173 -4.36 37.11 14.05
N ALA A 174 -5.51 36.43 14.07
CA ALA A 174 -6.85 36.98 13.80
C ALA A 174 -7.74 36.93 15.05
#